data_AF-A0AAG5D647-F1
#
_entry.id   AF-A0AAG5D647-F1
#
_cell.length_a   1.000
_cell.length_b   1.000
_cell.length_c   1.000
_cell.angle_alpha   90.00
_cell.angle_beta   90.00
_cell.angle_gamma   90.00
#
_symmetry.space_group_name_H-M   'P 1'
#
loop_
_entity.id
_entity.type
_entity.pdbx_description
1 polymer ?
#
loop_
_entity_poly.entity_id
_entity_poly.type
_entity_poly.pdbx_seq_one_letter_code
_entity_poly.pdbx_strand_id
1 'polypeptide(L)'
;MVLPNAINFSDNIRKHAIIVGVLFTLDTIGTFVLFATWDRIPVPPEHSESFKNIQNVLLYTGGVSLLFTIIYWIGFLKRVRLCITVCLVFVVLSIVLQVIGLLGAMIELSIVNTIIMLIVLGINGYVWLVLVQLRRIMLNGFITDSGQV
;
A
#
# COMPACT_ATOMS: atom_id res chain seq x y z
N MET A 1 9.41 2.62 -22.62
CA MET A 1 10.20 3.64 -21.91
C MET A 1 11.14 2.96 -20.92
N VAL A 2 12.43 3.28 -21.01
CA VAL A 2 13.48 2.76 -20.13
C VAL A 2 13.44 3.61 -18.86
N LEU A 3 13.28 2.99 -17.68
CA LEU A 3 13.36 3.72 -16.41
C LEU A 3 14.80 4.22 -16.22
N PRO A 4 15.01 5.44 -15.71
CA PRO A 4 16.35 5.95 -15.41
C PRO A 4 17.12 4.97 -14.51
N ASN A 5 18.41 4.75 -14.77
CA ASN A 5 19.23 3.78 -14.02
C ASN A 5 19.21 4.01 -12.49
N ALA A 6 19.01 5.25 -12.03
CA ALA A 6 18.89 5.59 -10.61
C ALA A 6 17.62 5.01 -9.94
N ILE A 7 16.59 4.65 -10.70
CA ILE A 7 15.32 4.09 -10.21
C ILE A 7 15.19 2.62 -10.64
N ASN A 8 16.22 2.04 -11.28
CA ASN A 8 16.18 0.68 -11.76
C ASN A 8 16.57 -0.29 -10.63
N PHE A 9 15.58 -0.95 -10.03
CA PHE A 9 15.80 -1.93 -8.97
C PHE A 9 16.07 -3.35 -9.50
N SER A 10 16.30 -3.51 -10.81
CA SER A 10 16.45 -4.83 -11.48
C SER A 10 17.42 -5.77 -10.76
N ASP A 11 18.58 -5.28 -10.33
CA ASP A 11 19.63 -6.10 -9.72
C ASP A 11 19.29 -6.59 -8.30
N ASN A 12 18.31 -5.96 -7.63
CA ASN A 12 17.90 -6.31 -6.27
C ASN A 12 16.37 -6.28 -6.08
N ILE A 13 15.60 -6.52 -7.15
CA ILE A 13 14.14 -6.35 -7.13
C ILE A 13 13.48 -7.23 -6.07
N ARG A 14 14.07 -8.41 -5.80
CA ARG A 14 13.61 -9.35 -4.78
C ARG A 14 13.67 -8.74 -3.38
N LYS A 15 14.74 -8.00 -3.06
CA LYS A 15 14.88 -7.31 -1.75
C LYS A 15 13.87 -6.17 -1.64
N HIS A 16 13.70 -5.39 -2.70
CA HIS A 16 12.75 -4.27 -2.74
C HIS A 16 11.31 -4.76 -2.61
N ALA A 17 10.96 -5.87 -3.27
CA ALA A 17 9.67 -6.51 -3.12
C ALA A 17 9.45 -7.05 -1.69
N ILE A 18 10.46 -7.63 -1.05
CA ILE A 18 10.35 -8.02 0.37
C ILE A 18 10.09 -6.79 1.25
N ILE A 19 10.81 -5.68 1.03
CA ILE A 19 10.58 -4.42 1.76
C ILE A 19 9.13 -3.94 1.60
N VAL A 20 8.59 -3.98 0.38
CA VAL A 20 7.19 -3.62 0.13
C VAL A 20 6.23 -4.56 0.87
N GLY A 21 6.49 -5.86 0.89
CA GLY A 21 5.69 -6.81 1.69
C GLY A 21 5.74 -6.54 3.19
N VAL A 22 6.91 -6.15 3.70
CA VAL A 22 7.07 -5.72 5.10
C VAL A 22 6.29 -4.44 5.38
N LEU A 23 6.28 -3.46 4.46
CA LEU A 23 5.48 -2.24 4.61
C LEU A 23 3.98 -2.53 4.72
N PHE A 24 3.43 -3.40 3.85
CA PHE A 24 2.04 -3.84 3.94
C PHE A 24 1.72 -4.54 5.28
N THR A 25 2.67 -5.36 5.75
CA THR A 25 2.53 -6.08 7.02
C THR A 25 2.55 -5.10 8.20
N LEU A 26 3.43 -4.10 8.19
CA LEU A 26 3.49 -3.05 9.20
C LEU A 26 2.22 -2.20 9.23
N ASP A 27 1.69 -1.82 8.06
CA ASP A 27 0.42 -1.09 7.94
C ASP A 27 -0.75 -1.88 8.54
N THR A 28 -0.81 -3.19 8.23
CA THR A 28 -1.81 -4.09 8.79
C THR A 28 -1.68 -4.20 10.31
N ILE A 29 -0.47 -4.44 10.82
CA ILE A 29 -0.23 -4.53 12.27
C ILE A 29 -0.59 -3.21 12.95
N GLY A 30 -0.19 -2.07 12.39
CA GLY A 30 -0.51 -0.74 12.92
C GLY A 30 -2.01 -0.52 13.02
N THR A 31 -2.76 -0.86 11.96
CA THR A 31 -4.22 -0.74 11.94
C THR A 31 -4.88 -1.64 13.00
N PHE A 32 -4.40 -2.88 13.15
CA PHE A 32 -4.90 -3.81 14.18
C PHE A 32 -4.55 -3.36 15.60
N VAL A 33 -3.36 -2.81 15.83
CA VAL A 33 -2.96 -2.27 17.13
C VAL A 33 -3.84 -1.09 17.50
N LEU A 34 -4.09 -0.17 16.57
CA LEU A 34 -5.00 0.96 16.78
C LEU A 34 -6.39 0.47 17.18
N PHE A 35 -6.92 -0.53 16.46
CA PHE A 35 -8.20 -1.15 16.78
C PHE A 35 -8.20 -1.84 18.16
N ALA A 36 -7.14 -2.58 18.51
CA ALA A 36 -7.03 -3.26 19.79
C ALA A 36 -6.89 -2.30 20.98
N THR A 37 -6.29 -1.13 20.76
CA THR A 37 -6.16 -0.08 21.78
C THR A 37 -7.35 0.88 21.82
N TRP A 38 -8.33 0.69 20.94
CA TRP A 38 -9.46 1.61 20.75
C TRP A 38 -10.27 1.81 22.04
N ASP A 39 -10.55 0.73 22.78
CA ASP A 39 -11.30 0.78 24.05
C ASP A 39 -10.54 1.48 25.19
N ARG A 40 -9.24 1.78 25.02
CA ARG A 40 -8.44 2.52 26.01
C ARG A 40 -8.53 4.04 25.83
N ILE A 41 -9.14 4.51 24.75
CA ILE A 41 -9.29 5.94 24.47
C ILE A 41 -10.54 6.43 25.21
N PRO A 42 -10.41 7.37 26.17
CA PRO A 42 -11.57 7.90 26.88
C PRO A 42 -12.44 8.73 25.93
N VAL A 43 -13.72 8.37 25.82
CA VAL A 43 -14.67 9.02 24.91
C VAL A 43 -15.74 9.77 25.70
N PRO A 44 -15.98 11.05 25.41
CA PRO A 44 -17.14 11.77 25.95
C PRO A 44 -18.45 11.13 25.46
N PRO A 45 -19.49 11.02 26.32
CA PRO A 45 -20.75 10.35 25.97
C PRO A 45 -21.48 11.00 24.78
N GLU A 46 -21.25 12.30 24.54
CA GLU A 46 -21.82 13.10 23.45
C GLU A 46 -21.33 12.69 22.05
N HIS A 47 -20.22 11.94 21.94
CA HIS A 47 -19.64 11.49 20.67
C HIS A 47 -19.61 9.96 20.51
N SER A 48 -20.36 9.25 21.36
CA SER A 48 -20.36 7.78 21.41
C SER A 48 -20.79 7.10 20.10
N GLU A 49 -21.73 7.69 19.35
CA GLU A 49 -22.15 7.17 18.03
C GLU A 49 -21.08 7.35 16.95
N SER A 50 -20.52 8.56 16.83
CA SER A 50 -19.41 8.84 15.90
C SER A 50 -18.20 7.97 16.22
N PHE A 51 -17.92 7.74 17.49
CA PHE A 51 -16.81 6.89 17.94
C PHE A 51 -17.00 5.42 17.56
N LYS A 52 -18.23 4.89 17.67
CA LYS A 52 -18.57 3.54 17.18
C LYS A 52 -18.46 3.44 15.66
N ASN A 53 -18.85 4.49 14.93
CA ASN A 53 -18.70 4.51 13.47
C ASN A 53 -17.23 4.49 13.04
N ILE A 54 -16.37 5.26 13.71
CA ILE A 54 -14.92 5.25 13.43
C ILE A 54 -14.32 3.87 13.77
N GLN A 55 -14.76 3.25 14.88
CA GLN A 55 -14.34 1.88 15.23
C GLN A 55 -14.70 0.87 14.12
N ASN A 56 -15.92 0.93 13.62
CA ASN A 56 -16.39 0.06 12.54
C ASN A 56 -15.58 0.29 11.25
N VAL A 57 -15.35 1.55 10.88
CA VAL A 57 -14.50 1.91 9.73
C VAL A 57 -13.09 1.35 9.91
N LEU A 58 -12.49 1.50 11.09
CA LEU A 58 -11.17 0.98 11.39
C LEU A 58 -11.10 -0.55 11.28
N LEU A 59 -12.14 -1.25 11.72
CA LEU A 59 -12.28 -2.70 11.59
C LEU A 59 -12.36 -3.12 10.12
N TYR A 60 -13.20 -2.43 9.31
CA TYR A 60 -13.30 -2.68 7.88
C TYR A 60 -11.97 -2.42 7.15
N THR A 61 -11.32 -1.29 7.44
CA THR A 61 -10.02 -0.94 6.85
C THR A 61 -8.95 -1.96 7.23
N GLY A 62 -8.88 -2.37 8.50
CA GLY A 62 -7.94 -3.39 8.96
C GLY A 62 -8.15 -4.76 8.30
N GLY A 63 -9.41 -5.18 8.14
CA GLY A 63 -9.76 -6.40 7.44
C GLY A 63 -9.33 -6.37 5.97
N VAL A 64 -9.59 -5.26 5.28
CA VAL A 64 -9.15 -5.06 3.89
C VAL A 64 -7.63 -5.06 3.79
N SER A 65 -6.91 -4.33 4.64
CA SER A 65 -5.43 -4.31 4.65
C SER A 65 -4.85 -5.71 4.89
N LEU A 66 -5.44 -6.50 5.78
CA LEU A 66 -5.00 -7.88 6.04
C LEU A 66 -5.18 -8.78 4.81
N LEU A 67 -6.32 -8.70 4.14
CA LEU A 67 -6.56 -9.45 2.90
C LEU A 67 -5.54 -9.07 1.83
N PHE A 68 -5.28 -7.77 1.64
CA PHE A 68 -4.29 -7.30 0.68
C PHE A 68 -2.87 -7.75 1.02
N THR A 69 -2.48 -7.74 2.28
CA THR A 69 -1.19 -8.26 2.73
C THR A 69 -1.03 -9.73 2.40
N ILE A 70 -2.05 -10.56 2.66
CA ILE A 70 -2.02 -11.99 2.33
C ILE A 70 -1.93 -12.19 0.82
N ILE A 71 -2.75 -11.48 0.04
CA ILE A 71 -2.75 -11.55 -1.43
C ILE A 71 -1.38 -11.15 -1.99
N TYR A 72 -0.76 -10.11 -1.43
CA TYR A 72 0.57 -9.65 -1.81
C TYR A 72 1.61 -10.75 -1.56
N TRP A 73 1.64 -11.33 -0.36
CA TRP A 73 2.59 -12.39 -0.02
C TRP A 73 2.39 -13.64 -0.87
N ILE A 74 1.15 -14.04 -1.15
CA ILE A 74 0.85 -15.15 -2.06
C ILE A 74 1.35 -14.83 -3.48
N GLY A 75 1.08 -13.61 -3.98
CA GLY A 75 1.53 -13.16 -5.29
C GLY A 75 3.06 -13.15 -5.41
N PHE A 76 3.75 -12.74 -4.35
CA PHE A 76 5.21 -12.71 -4.29
C PHE A 76 5.82 -14.13 -4.23
N LEU A 77 5.31 -15.00 -3.34
CA LEU A 77 5.86 -16.35 -3.12
C LEU A 77 5.55 -17.30 -4.28
N LYS A 78 4.32 -17.28 -4.80
CA LYS A 78 3.89 -18.17 -5.90
C LYS A 78 4.11 -17.56 -7.30
N ARG A 79 4.67 -16.35 -7.40
CA ARG A 79 4.87 -15.59 -8.65
C ARG A 79 3.61 -15.51 -9.53
N VAL A 80 2.43 -15.35 -8.91
CA VAL A 80 1.15 -15.32 -9.64
C VAL A 80 0.90 -13.91 -10.19
N ARG A 81 0.86 -13.79 -11.53
CA ARG A 81 0.71 -12.52 -12.25
C ARG A 81 -0.60 -11.77 -11.93
N LEU A 82 -1.70 -12.49 -11.67
CA LEU A 82 -2.99 -11.88 -11.35
C LEU A 82 -2.99 -11.19 -9.99
N CYS A 83 -2.40 -11.81 -8.95
CA CYS A 83 -2.32 -11.22 -7.62
C CYS A 83 -1.54 -9.90 -7.64
N ILE A 84 -0.40 -9.86 -8.35
CA ILE A 84 0.42 -8.65 -8.49
C ILE A 84 -0.35 -7.55 -9.24
N THR A 85 -1.16 -7.92 -10.23
CA THR A 85 -1.97 -6.96 -11.00
C THR A 85 -3.08 -6.35 -10.13
N VAL A 86 -3.76 -7.16 -9.31
CA VAL A 86 -4.77 -6.68 -8.35
C VAL A 86 -4.13 -5.73 -7.32
N CYS A 87 -2.96 -6.09 -6.76
CA CYS A 87 -2.23 -5.20 -5.85
C CYS A 87 -1.82 -3.88 -6.52
N LEU A 88 -1.39 -3.91 -7.78
CA LEU A 88 -1.00 -2.70 -8.51
C LEU A 88 -2.19 -1.77 -8.72
N VAL A 89 -3.35 -2.30 -9.14
CA VAL A 89 -4.59 -1.51 -9.30
C VAL A 89 -5.00 -0.89 -7.96
N PHE A 90 -4.90 -1.65 -6.87
CA PHE A 90 -5.20 -1.13 -5.54
C PHE A 90 -4.28 0.03 -5.14
N VAL A 91 -2.96 -0.10 -5.32
CA VAL A 91 -2.00 0.98 -5.00
C VAL A 91 -2.28 2.24 -5.84
N VAL A 92 -2.66 2.09 -7.11
CA VAL A 92 -3.07 3.23 -7.95
C VAL A 92 -4.31 3.92 -7.39
N LEU A 93 -5.33 3.15 -6.96
CA LEU A 93 -6.52 3.72 -6.31
C LEU A 93 -6.15 4.45 -5.01
N SER A 94 -5.26 3.89 -4.19
CA SER A 94 -4.78 4.54 -2.96
C SER A 94 -4.06 5.86 -3.26
N ILE A 95 -3.25 5.93 -4.32
CA ILE A 95 -2.60 7.18 -4.75
C ILE A 95 -3.65 8.22 -5.16
N VAL A 96 -4.68 7.84 -5.92
CA VAL A 96 -5.76 8.75 -6.32
C VAL A 96 -6.51 9.30 -5.09
N LEU A 97 -6.86 8.43 -4.15
CA LEU A 97 -7.47 8.83 -2.88
C LEU A 97 -6.58 9.80 -2.08
N GLN A 98 -5.26 9.57 -2.06
CA GLN A 98 -4.31 10.47 -1.40
C GLN A 98 -4.18 11.82 -2.08
N VAL A 99 -4.24 11.89 -3.41
CA VAL A 99 -4.25 13.17 -4.12
C VAL A 99 -5.49 13.98 -3.75
N ILE A 100 -6.66 13.32 -3.63
CA ILE A 100 -7.88 13.97 -3.14
C ILE A 100 -7.70 14.46 -1.70
N GLY A 101 -7.13 13.63 -0.82
CA GLY A 101 -6.83 14.01 0.56
C GLY A 101 -5.83 15.17 0.66
N LEU A 102 -4.84 15.23 -0.22
CA LEU A 102 -3.87 16.32 -0.30
C LEU A 102 -4.56 17.64 -0.69
N LEU A 103 -5.49 17.61 -1.65
CA LEU A 103 -6.31 18.77 -2.01
C LEU A 103 -7.14 19.26 -0.81
N GLY A 104 -7.71 18.33 -0.04
CA GLY A 104 -8.41 18.65 1.21
C GLY A 104 -7.50 19.31 2.24
N ALA A 105 -6.31 18.76 2.48
CA ALA A 105 -5.34 19.30 3.45
C ALA A 105 -4.82 20.69 3.06
N MET A 106 -4.67 20.98 1.76
CA MET A 106 -4.27 22.31 1.27
C MET A 106 -5.34 23.37 1.54
N ILE A 107 -6.63 23.01 1.49
CA ILE A 107 -7.74 23.92 1.78
C ILE A 107 -7.77 24.28 3.29
N GLU A 108 -7.40 23.33 4.15
CA GLU A 108 -7.38 23.50 5.61
C GLU A 108 -6.16 24.29 6.14
N LEU A 109 -5.21 24.70 5.27
CA LEU A 109 -3.94 25.37 5.61
C LEU A 109 -3.07 24.67 6.68
N SER A 110 -3.30 23.38 6.93
CA SER A 110 -2.49 22.60 7.87
C SER A 110 -1.20 22.11 7.20
N ILE A 111 -0.11 22.86 7.41
CA ILE A 111 1.23 22.57 6.87
C ILE A 111 1.69 21.17 7.31
N VAL A 112 1.44 20.81 8.57
CA VAL A 112 1.83 19.50 9.12
C VAL A 112 1.12 18.36 8.41
N ASN A 113 -0.19 18.49 8.18
CA ASN A 113 -0.97 17.47 7.47
C ASN A 113 -0.51 17.31 6.02
N THR A 114 -0.17 18.42 5.36
CA THR A 114 0.36 18.42 3.99
C THR A 114 1.70 17.69 3.90
N ILE A 115 2.61 17.91 4.86
CA ILE A 115 3.92 17.22 4.91
C ILE A 115 3.74 15.73 5.12
N ILE A 116 2.88 15.32 6.06
CA ILE A 116 2.60 13.90 6.32
C ILE A 116 2.05 13.23 5.05
N MET A 117 1.08 13.87 4.38
CA MET A 117 0.49 13.35 3.14
C MET A 117 1.52 13.23 2.00
N LEU A 118 2.47 14.17 1.89
CA LEU A 118 3.57 14.10 0.92
C LEU A 118 4.50 12.91 1.18
N ILE A 119 4.85 12.64 2.45
CA ILE A 119 5.67 11.49 2.82
C ILE A 119 4.95 10.19 2.44
N VAL A 120 3.66 10.09 2.80
CA VAL A 120 2.86 8.90 2.49
C VAL A 120 2.71 8.70 0.98
N LEU A 121 2.52 9.77 0.21
CA LEU A 121 2.49 9.73 -1.26
C LEU A 121 3.82 9.22 -1.83
N GLY A 122 4.95 9.66 -1.27
CA GLY A 122 6.29 9.17 -1.65
C GLY A 122 6.48 7.67 -1.41
N ILE A 123 6.03 7.18 -0.25
CA ILE A 123 6.06 5.74 0.09
C ILE A 123 5.19 4.94 -0.89
N ASN A 124 3.97 5.40 -1.18
CA ASN A 124 3.09 4.73 -2.12
C ASN A 124 3.61 4.76 -3.56
N GLY A 125 4.25 5.86 -3.97
CA GLY A 125 4.96 5.94 -5.24
C GLY A 125 6.11 4.94 -5.34
N TYR A 126 6.88 4.76 -4.27
CA TYR A 126 7.93 3.74 -4.20
C TYR A 126 7.37 2.31 -4.32
N VAL A 127 6.32 1.99 -3.56
CA VAL A 127 5.61 0.70 -3.62
C VAL A 127 5.13 0.40 -5.04
N TRP A 128 4.55 1.41 -5.71
CA TRP A 128 4.09 1.30 -7.09
C TRP A 128 5.25 1.00 -8.06
N LEU A 129 6.36 1.74 -7.97
CA LEU A 129 7.53 1.54 -8.84
C LEU A 129 8.10 0.12 -8.72
N VAL A 130 8.24 -0.38 -7.49
CA VAL A 130 8.74 -1.73 -7.23
C VAL A 130 7.79 -2.78 -7.80
N LEU A 131 6.47 -2.61 -7.62
CA LEU A 131 5.46 -3.52 -8.16
C LEU A 131 5.45 -3.55 -9.70
N VAL A 132 5.58 -2.39 -10.35
CA VAL A 132 5.67 -2.28 -11.82
C VAL A 132 6.91 -3.01 -12.34
N GLN A 133 8.07 -2.82 -11.69
CA GLN A 133 9.31 -3.49 -12.10
C GLN A 133 9.26 -4.99 -11.85
N LEU A 134 8.71 -5.43 -10.72
CA LEU A 134 8.50 -6.84 -10.43
C LEU A 134 7.61 -7.50 -11.49
N ARG A 135 6.51 -6.85 -11.88
CA ARG A 135 5.62 -7.31 -12.96
C ARG A 135 6.35 -7.39 -14.29
N ARG A 136 7.17 -6.39 -14.63
CA ARG A 136 7.94 -6.36 -15.88
C ARG A 136 8.97 -7.49 -15.95
N ILE A 137 9.66 -7.79 -14.86
CA ILE A 137 10.64 -8.88 -14.80
C ILE A 137 9.94 -10.24 -14.91
N MET A 138 8.79 -10.42 -14.24
CA MET A 138 8.00 -11.64 -14.39
C MET A 138 7.44 -11.82 -15.82
N LEU A 139 7.11 -10.73 -16.51
CA LEU A 139 6.69 -10.77 -17.90
C LEU A 139 7.84 -11.16 -18.83
N ASN A 140 9.02 -10.55 -18.66
CA ASN A 140 10.18 -10.80 -19.49
C ASN A 140 10.76 -12.21 -19.29
N GLY A 141 10.77 -12.73 -18.06
CA GLY A 141 11.19 -14.11 -17.78
C GLY A 141 10.31 -15.16 -18.46
N PHE A 142 9.01 -14.88 -18.62
CA PHE A 142 8.11 -15.77 -19.36
C PHE A 142 8.39 -15.75 -20.87
N ILE A 143 8.72 -14.59 -21.45
CA ILE A 143 9.05 -14.46 -22.88
C ILE A 143 10.35 -15.20 -23.22
N THR A 144 11.29 -15.29 -22.28
CA THR A 144 12.54 -16.04 -22.47
C THR A 144 12.32 -17.56 -22.40
N ASP A 145 11.41 -18.04 -21.55
CA ASP A 145 11.02 -19.47 -21.52
C ASP A 145 10.10 -19.86 -22.69
N SER A 146 9.26 -18.95 -23.21
CA SER A 146 8.40 -19.23 -24.36
C SER A 146 9.07 -19.00 -25.73
N GLY A 147 10.33 -18.54 -25.73
CA GLY A 147 11.12 -18.24 -26.93
C GLY A 147 12.19 -19.29 -27.24
N GLN A 148 12.23 -20.41 -26.52
CA GLN A 148 13.01 -21.60 -26.88
C GLN A 148 12.09 -22.71 -27.40
N VAL A 149 11.59 -22.54 -28.62
CA VAL A 149 11.35 -23.63 -29.59
C VAL A 149 11.77 -23.11 -30.96
#